data_AF-A0A9D8BBU2-F1
#
_entry.id   AF-A0A9D8BBU2-F1
#
_cell.length_a   1.000
_cell.length_b   1.000
_cell.length_c   1.000
_cell.angle_alpha   90.00
_cell.angle_beta   90.00
_cell.angle_gamma   90.00
#
_symmetry.space_group_name_H-M   'P 1'
#
loop_
_entity.id
_entity.type
_entity.pdbx_description
1 polymer ?
#
loop_
_entity_poly.entity_id
_entity_poly.type
_entity_poly.pdbx_seq_one_letter_code
_entity_poly.pdbx_strand_id
1 'polypeptide(L)' 'KEHGQGIGYLDDGTMVVVEGGRRHIGNEITVVVSRVLQTGAGRMIFAQPRS' A
#
# COMPACT_ATOMS: atom_id res chain seq x y z
N LYS A 1 3.27 -15.74 1.13
CA LYS A 1 4.55 -15.28 0.56
C LYS A 1 4.31 -13.94 -0.11
N GLU A 2 4.54 -12.86 0.64
CA GLU A 2 4.42 -11.45 0.20
C GLU A 2 5.67 -10.70 0.66
N HIS A 3 6.84 -11.37 0.60
CA HIS A 3 8.08 -10.96 1.26
C HIS A 3 8.69 -9.63 0.76
N GLY A 4 8.01 -8.88 -0.11
CA GLY A 4 8.41 -7.56 -0.58
C GLY A 4 7.42 -6.43 -0.27
N GLN A 5 6.23 -6.72 0.26
CA GLN A 5 5.20 -5.70 0.42
C GLN A 5 5.28 -4.99 1.78
N GLY A 6 4.90 -3.72 1.78
CA GLY A 6 4.51 -2.99 2.98
C GLY A 6 2.99 -2.85 3.01
N ILE A 7 2.39 -2.88 4.21
CA ILE A 7 0.95 -2.69 4.40
C ILE A 7 0.75 -1.53 5.37
N GLY A 8 -0.14 -0.62 5.00
CA GLY A 8 -0.60 0.47 5.85
C GLY A 8 -2.12 0.61 5.76
N TYR A 9 -2.67 1.46 6.62
CA TYR A 9 -4.09 1.76 6.66
C TYR A 9 -4.29 3.26 6.68
N LEU A 10 -5.29 3.75 5.96
CA LEU A 10 -5.79 5.11 6.11
C LEU A 10 -6.77 5.18 7.27
N ASP A 11 -7.07 6.40 7.73
CA ASP A 11 -7.97 6.64 8.87
C ASP A 11 -9.39 6.10 8.65
N ASP A 12 -9.81 5.96 7.39
CA ASP A 12 -11.11 5.39 7.01
C ASP A 12 -11.12 3.84 6.95
N GLY A 13 -10.00 3.20 7.31
CA GLY A 13 -9.83 1.75 7.27
C GLY A 13 -9.43 1.20 5.90
N THR A 14 -9.22 2.04 4.89
CA THR A 14 -8.72 1.61 3.57
C THR A 14 -7.34 0.99 3.72
N MET A 15 -7.18 -0.25 3.24
CA MET A 15 -5.89 -0.93 3.25
C MET A 15 -5.03 -0.48 2.07
N VAL A 16 -3.80 -0.06 2.35
CA VAL A 16 -2.80 0.36 1.36
C VAL A 16 -1.69 -0.68 1.29
N VAL A 17 -1.54 -1.31 0.14
CA VAL A 17 -0.50 -2.31 -0.14
C VAL A 17 0.56 -1.66 -1.03
N VAL A 18 1.78 -1.54 -0.50
CA VAL A 18 2.93 -0.95 -1.21
C VAL A 18 3.87 -2.07 -1.67
N GLU A 19 3.94 -2.31 -2.97
CA GLU A 19 4.89 -3.26 -3.54
C GLU A 19 6.33 -2.75 -3.39
N GLY A 20 7.25 -3.62 -2.94
CA GLY A 20 8.60 -3.20 -2.55
C GLY A 20 8.66 -2.39 -1.25
N GLY A 21 7.51 -2.18 -0.58
CA GLY A 21 7.40 -1.38 0.64
C GLY A 21 8.14 -1.97 1.84
N ARG A 22 8.45 -3.27 1.87
CA ARG A 22 9.15 -3.91 3.00
C ARG A 22 10.48 -3.23 3.34
N ARG A 23 11.25 -2.79 2.33
CA ARG A 23 12.55 -2.12 2.54
C ARG A 23 12.43 -0.70 3.10
N HIS A 24 11.22 -0.16 3.13
CA HIS A 24 10.93 1.21 3.53
C HIS A 24 10.13 1.28 4.84
N ILE A 25 9.94 0.15 5.54
CA ILE A 25 9.29 0.12 6.84
C ILE A 25 10.07 1.01 7.82
N GLY A 26 9.35 1.91 8.50
CA GLY A 26 9.94 2.90 9.42
C GLY A 26 10.43 4.18 8.75
N ASN A 27 10.38 4.26 7.42
CA ASN A 27 10.69 5.47 6.66
C ASN A 27 9.42 6.10 6.09
N GLU A 28 9.42 7.42 5.99
CA GLU A 28 8.41 8.14 5.23
C GLU A 28 8.83 8.19 3.76
N ILE A 29 8.01 7.65 2.86
CA ILE A 29 8.30 7.60 1.43
C ILE A 29 7.10 8.07 0.60
N THR A 30 7.39 8.69 -0.55
CA THR A 30 6.36 8.96 -1.55
C THR A 30 6.11 7.72 -2.40
N VAL A 31 4.83 7.39 -2.61
CA VAL A 31 4.39 6.28 -3.45
C VAL A 31 3.46 6.79 -4.54
N VAL A 32 3.38 6.07 -5.65
CA VAL A 32 2.42 6.28 -6.73
C VAL A 32 1.36 5.19 -6.66
N VAL A 33 0.08 5.57 -6.65
CA VAL A 33 -1.04 4.63 -6.69
C VAL A 33 -1.12 4.00 -8.06
N SER A 34 -1.02 2.68 -8.11
CA SER A 34 -1.09 1.90 -9.35
C SER A 34 -2.48 1.35 -9.62
N ARG A 35 -3.23 0.98 -8.57
CA ARG A 35 -4.57 0.41 -8.71
C ARG A 35 -5.41 0.61 -7.45
N VAL A 36 -6.71 0.79 -7.63
CA VAL A 36 -7.70 0.74 -6.54
C VAL A 36 -8.63 -0.43 -6.77
N LEU A 37 -8.84 -1.24 -5.73
CA LEU A 37 -9.86 -2.29 -5.69
C LEU A 37 -10.93 -1.88 -4.69
N GLN A 38 -12.16 -1.71 -5.17
CA GLN A 38 -13.33 -1.53 -4.33
C GLN A 38 -14.11 -2.85 -4.27
N THR A 39 -14.43 -3.29 -3.06
CA THR A 39 -15.28 -4.45 -2.81
C THR A 39 -16.41 -4.05 -1.85
N GLY A 40 -17.41 -4.93 -1.69
CA GLY A 40 -18.46 -4.73 -0.67
C GLY A 40 -17.93 -4.72 0.76
N ALA A 41 -16.77 -5.32 1.03
CA ALA A 41 -16.14 -5.34 2.34
C ALA A 41 -15.22 -4.13 2.60
N GLY A 42 -14.95 -3.30 1.61
CA GLY A 42 -14.09 -2.13 1.75
C GLY A 42 -13.25 -1.82 0.51
N ARG A 43 -12.32 -0.87 0.70
CA ARG A 43 -11.41 -0.38 -0.33
C ARG A 43 -9.98 -0.85 -0.06
N MET A 44 -9.28 -1.22 -1.12
CA MET A 44 -7.86 -1.54 -1.11
C MET A 44 -7.13 -0.72 -2.17
N ILE A 45 -6.00 -0.13 -1.80
CA ILE A 45 -5.16 0.69 -2.68
C ILE A 45 -3.84 -0.04 -2.87
N PHE A 46 -3.40 -0.20 -4.11
CA PHE A 46 -2.09 -0.72 -4.45
C PHE A 46 -1.21 0.44 -4.94
N ALA A 47 0.02 0.47 -4.44
CA ALA A 47 0.97 1.52 -4.76
C ALA A 47 2.40 0.96 -4.88
N GLN A 48 3.30 1.76 -5.45
CA GLN A 48 4.73 1.46 -5.58
C GLN A 48 5.55 2.71 -5.20
N PRO A 49 6.74 2.56 -4.58
CA PRO A 49 7.65 3.68 -4.35
C PRO A 49 7.89 4.47 -5.63
N ARG A 50 7.89 5.80 -5.51
CA ARG A 50 8.24 6.67 -6.63
C ARG A 50 9.73 6.49 -6.95
N SER A 51 10.04 6.09 -8.18
CA SER A 51 11.41 6.02 -8.72
C SER A 51 12.02 7.40 -8.97
#